data_AF-A0A0H4T048-F1
#
_entry.id   AF-A0A0H4T048-F1
#
_cell.length_a   1.000
_cell.length_b   1.000
_cell.length_c   1.000
_cell.angle_alpha   90.00
_cell.angle_beta   90.00
_cell.angle_gamma   90.00
#
_symmetry.space_group_name_H-M   'P 1'
#
loop_
_entity.id
_entity.type
_entity.pdbx_description
1 polymer ?
#
loop_
_entity_poly.entity_id
_entity_poly.type
_entity_poly.pdbx_seq_one_letter_code
_entity_poly.pdbx_strand_id
1 'polypeptide(L)'
;MNIEVLDRNGSKVSEIALKDEIFGGEVKEHLFYEVVKMQRANKRAGTASTKTKGNVSGGGIKPWKQKGTGRARSGSTRSPIWRHGGTVFGPHPRDYSYKLPKKVMKDALRNALALRLVIEGENRNLELAVRNLKDFQVQRTGGLNVYDILNYESLVMTRSALEKVEAMVQ
;
A
#
# COMPACT_ATOMS: atom_id res chain seq x y z
N MET A 1 -20.01 -13.27 -19.79
CA MET A 1 -18.76 -13.83 -20.39
C MET A 1 -18.54 -15.24 -19.86
N ASN A 2 -18.17 -16.24 -20.68
CA ASN A 2 -17.91 -17.62 -20.18
C ASN A 2 -16.41 -17.85 -19.90
N ILE A 3 -16.10 -18.60 -18.84
CA ILE A 3 -14.75 -19.03 -18.49
C ILE A 3 -14.71 -20.55 -18.22
N GLU A 4 -13.65 -21.19 -18.67
CA GLU A 4 -13.38 -22.62 -18.46
C GLU A 4 -12.86 -22.89 -17.03
N VAL A 5 -13.43 -23.90 -16.38
CA VAL A 5 -12.97 -24.44 -15.10
C VAL A 5 -12.01 -25.59 -15.37
N LEU A 6 -10.79 -25.45 -14.85
CA LEU A 6 -9.74 -26.46 -14.95
C LEU A 6 -9.65 -27.28 -13.65
N ASP A 7 -9.37 -28.58 -13.79
CA ASP A 7 -8.92 -29.41 -12.69
C ASP A 7 -7.44 -29.12 -12.36
N ARG A 8 -6.95 -29.65 -11.22
CA ARG A 8 -5.54 -29.63 -10.80
C ARG A 8 -4.57 -30.12 -11.88
N ASN A 9 -5.03 -31.01 -12.77
CA ASN A 9 -4.25 -31.58 -13.87
C ASN A 9 -4.27 -30.70 -15.15
N GLY A 10 -4.96 -29.57 -15.14
CA GLY A 10 -5.12 -28.69 -16.32
C GLY A 10 -6.22 -29.13 -17.30
N SER A 11 -6.89 -30.26 -17.06
CA SER A 11 -8.02 -30.73 -17.86
C SER A 11 -9.26 -29.85 -17.65
N LYS A 12 -10.01 -29.58 -18.73
CA LYS A 12 -11.28 -28.85 -18.68
C LYS A 12 -12.37 -29.72 -18.02
N VAL A 13 -13.12 -29.14 -17.08
CA VAL A 13 -14.18 -29.84 -16.32
C VAL A 13 -15.58 -29.27 -16.61
N SER A 14 -15.71 -27.94 -16.63
CA SER A 14 -16.99 -27.26 -16.86
C SER A 14 -16.78 -25.82 -17.35
N GLU A 15 -17.80 -25.18 -17.90
CA GLU A 15 -17.81 -23.72 -18.08
C GLU A 15 -18.62 -23.04 -16.98
N ILE A 16 -18.25 -21.80 -16.63
CA ILE A 16 -19.02 -20.91 -15.75
C ILE A 16 -19.28 -19.60 -16.50
N ALA A 17 -20.54 -19.16 -16.50
CA ALA A 17 -20.93 -17.83 -16.98
C ALA A 17 -20.72 -16.80 -15.87
N LEU A 18 -19.90 -15.77 -16.15
CA LEU A 18 -19.72 -14.60 -15.30
C LEU A 18 -20.86 -13.59 -15.48
N LYS A 19 -21.23 -12.92 -14.38
CA LYS A 19 -22.17 -11.80 -14.38
C LYS A 19 -21.60 -10.58 -15.11
N ASP A 20 -22.18 -10.23 -16.24
CA ASP A 20 -21.71 -9.10 -17.06
C ASP A 20 -21.83 -7.73 -16.34
N GLU A 21 -22.68 -7.59 -15.31
CA GLU A 21 -22.73 -6.40 -14.43
C GLU A 21 -21.42 -6.12 -13.66
N ILE A 22 -20.64 -7.17 -13.39
CA ILE A 22 -19.40 -7.11 -12.60
C ILE A 22 -18.18 -7.06 -13.53
N PHE A 23 -18.22 -7.80 -14.63
CA PHE A 23 -17.06 -8.03 -15.50
C PHE A 23 -17.14 -7.35 -16.89
N GLY A 24 -18.32 -6.87 -17.30
CA GLY A 24 -18.56 -6.25 -18.63
C GLY A 24 -18.56 -4.72 -18.63
N GLY A 25 -18.21 -4.07 -17.52
CA GLY A 25 -18.16 -2.61 -17.40
C GLY A 25 -16.91 -1.99 -18.02
N GLU A 26 -17.00 -0.72 -18.42
CA GLU A 26 -15.85 0.06 -18.90
C GLU A 26 -14.80 0.26 -17.79
N VAL A 27 -13.54 -0.02 -18.11
CA VAL A 27 -12.42 0.06 -17.17
C VAL A 27 -12.03 1.52 -16.89
N LYS A 28 -12.35 2.00 -15.69
CA LYS A 28 -11.99 3.36 -15.24
C LYS A 28 -10.59 3.43 -14.65
N GLU A 29 -9.58 3.66 -15.49
CA GLU A 29 -8.16 3.70 -15.10
C GLU A 29 -7.83 4.66 -13.94
N HIS A 30 -8.48 5.83 -13.90
CA HIS A 30 -8.24 6.83 -12.86
C HIS A 30 -8.51 6.31 -11.44
N LEU A 31 -9.49 5.42 -11.27
CA LEU A 31 -9.82 4.81 -9.98
C LEU A 31 -8.69 3.89 -9.49
N PHE A 32 -8.02 3.17 -10.41
CA PHE A 32 -6.85 2.37 -10.05
C PHE A 32 -5.71 3.22 -9.53
N TYR A 33 -5.40 4.33 -10.22
CA TYR A 33 -4.33 5.22 -9.80
C TYR A 33 -4.57 5.78 -8.39
N GLU A 34 -5.78 6.24 -8.09
CA GLU A 34 -6.12 6.75 -6.75
C GLU A 34 -6.02 5.66 -5.67
N VAL A 35 -6.60 4.48 -5.91
CA VAL A 35 -6.61 3.38 -4.93
C VAL A 35 -5.21 2.81 -4.72
N VAL A 36 -4.42 2.61 -5.78
CA VAL A 36 -3.01 2.19 -5.68
C VAL A 36 -2.17 3.21 -4.93
N LYS A 37 -2.33 4.51 -5.22
CA LYS A 37 -1.63 5.58 -4.51
C LYS A 37 -1.97 5.59 -3.02
N MET A 38 -3.24 5.39 -2.67
CA MET A 38 -3.71 5.29 -1.28
C MET A 38 -3.15 4.05 -0.59
N GLN A 39 -3.26 2.87 -1.19
CA GLN A 39 -2.72 1.62 -0.64
C GLN A 39 -1.20 1.70 -0.42
N ARG A 40 -0.45 2.29 -1.36
CA ARG A 40 1.01 2.51 -1.22
C ARG A 40 1.38 3.58 -0.20
N ALA A 41 0.52 4.58 0.03
CA ALA A 41 0.71 5.56 1.10
C ALA A 41 0.46 4.93 2.48
N ASN A 42 -0.62 4.17 2.64
CA ASN A 42 -1.00 3.51 3.89
C ASN A 42 -0.01 2.41 4.30
N LYS A 43 0.73 1.79 3.35
CA LYS A 43 1.83 0.86 3.63
C LYS A 43 3.10 1.54 4.22
N ARG A 44 3.17 2.86 4.37
CA ARG A 44 4.35 3.59 4.89
C ARG A 44 4.31 3.75 6.41
N ALA A 45 5.36 3.28 7.09
CA ALA A 45 5.48 3.40 8.56
C ALA A 45 5.75 4.83 9.07
N GLY A 46 6.28 5.73 8.24
CA GLY A 46 6.44 7.15 8.57
C GLY A 46 7.38 7.49 9.74
N THR A 47 8.27 6.58 10.16
CA THR A 47 9.10 6.67 11.38
C THR A 47 10.32 7.60 11.31
N ALA A 48 10.57 8.27 10.17
CA ALA A 48 11.73 9.13 9.99
C ALA A 48 11.65 10.40 10.88
N SER A 49 12.70 10.66 11.66
CA SER A 49 12.73 11.78 12.62
C SER A 49 14.12 12.44 12.68
N THR A 50 14.14 13.74 12.94
CA THR A 50 15.35 14.52 13.17
C THR A 50 15.21 15.41 14.41
N LYS A 51 16.35 15.73 15.05
CA LYS A 51 16.38 16.63 16.19
C LYS A 51 16.43 18.08 15.72
N THR A 52 15.34 18.82 15.98
CA THR A 52 15.35 20.28 15.88
C THR A 52 16.28 20.89 16.92
N LYS A 53 16.60 22.19 16.79
CA LYS A 53 17.41 22.95 17.76
C LYS A 53 16.94 22.80 19.22
N GLY A 54 15.63 22.62 19.46
CA GLY A 54 15.09 22.39 20.80
C GLY A 54 15.39 21.00 21.36
N ASN A 55 15.42 19.99 20.50
CA ASN A 55 15.56 18.56 20.84
C ASN A 55 17.02 18.09 20.92
N VAL A 56 18.00 18.92 20.50
CA VAL A 56 19.43 18.66 20.70
C VAL A 56 19.81 18.97 22.14
N SER A 57 20.61 18.11 22.79
CA SER A 57 21.04 18.31 24.17
C SER A 57 22.02 19.48 24.33
N GLY A 58 22.10 20.06 25.53
CA GLY A 58 23.01 21.16 25.88
C GLY A 58 22.52 22.56 25.45
N GLY A 59 23.45 23.50 25.30
CA GLY A 59 23.16 24.89 24.98
C GLY A 59 22.68 25.71 26.19
N GLY A 60 21.63 26.52 26.02
CA GLY A 60 21.09 27.40 27.06
C GLY A 60 21.89 28.70 27.23
N ILE A 61 23.16 28.60 27.59
CA ILE A 61 24.05 29.76 27.75
C ILE A 61 24.46 30.32 26.38
N LYS A 62 24.52 31.66 26.28
CA LYS A 62 24.97 32.35 25.08
C LYS A 62 26.49 32.17 24.90
N PRO A 63 27.00 31.75 23.72
CA PRO A 63 28.42 31.42 23.55
C PRO A 63 29.40 32.57 23.85
N TRP A 64 29.01 33.83 23.62
CA TRP A 64 29.78 35.02 24.00
C TRP A 64 28.89 36.27 24.05
N LYS A 65 29.44 37.38 24.59
CA LYS A 65 28.77 38.69 24.69
C LYS A 65 28.35 39.23 23.31
N GLN A 66 27.31 40.07 23.25
CA GLN A 66 26.70 40.55 21.99
C GLN A 66 27.61 41.45 21.13
N LYS A 67 28.61 42.09 21.76
CA LYS A 67 29.62 42.99 21.17
C LYS A 67 30.93 42.85 21.97
N GLY A 68 32.02 43.42 21.47
CA GLY A 68 33.31 43.53 22.17
C GLY A 68 34.25 42.33 22.05
N THR A 69 33.93 41.32 21.24
CA THR A 69 34.75 40.08 21.09
C THR A 69 35.35 39.87 19.70
N GLY A 70 35.13 40.79 18.75
CA GLY A 70 35.55 40.65 17.34
C GLY A 70 34.87 39.54 16.53
N ARG A 71 34.15 38.62 17.19
CA ARG A 71 33.46 37.47 16.58
C ARG A 71 32.08 37.85 16.03
N ALA A 72 31.62 37.10 15.03
CA ALA A 72 30.22 37.12 14.59
C ALA A 72 29.26 36.88 15.77
N ARG A 73 27.99 37.30 15.67
CA ARG A 73 27.02 37.14 16.77
C ARG A 73 26.46 35.72 16.78
N SER A 74 26.52 35.03 17.92
CA SER A 74 25.89 33.72 18.12
C SER A 74 24.94 33.73 19.31
N GLY A 75 23.76 33.13 19.16
CA GLY A 75 22.76 32.99 20.22
C GLY A 75 22.82 31.66 20.97
N SER A 76 23.31 30.59 20.34
CA SER A 76 23.38 29.25 20.95
C SER A 76 24.26 28.32 20.11
N THR A 77 25.02 27.44 20.77
CA THR A 77 25.78 26.34 20.16
C THR A 77 24.90 25.31 19.44
N ARG A 78 23.61 25.19 19.78
CA ARG A 78 22.66 24.24 19.14
C ARG A 78 22.12 24.71 17.79
N SER A 79 22.50 25.88 17.30
CA SER A 79 21.96 26.45 16.06
C SER A 79 22.48 25.67 14.82
N PRO A 80 21.70 25.53 13.73
CA PRO A 80 22.03 24.71 12.56
C PRO A 80 23.35 25.05 11.86
N ILE A 81 23.89 26.25 12.09
CA ILE A 81 25.17 26.72 11.55
C ILE A 81 26.36 25.99 12.22
N TRP A 82 26.18 25.44 13.42
CA TRP A 82 27.22 24.74 14.17
C TRP A 82 27.26 23.25 13.85
N ARG A 83 28.47 22.66 13.90
CA ARG A 83 28.63 21.20 13.90
C ARG A 83 27.84 20.60 15.08
N HIS A 84 27.11 19.51 14.83
CA HIS A 84 26.16 18.90 15.78
C HIS A 84 24.99 19.80 16.23
N GLY A 85 24.74 20.91 15.53
CA GLY A 85 23.53 21.72 15.70
C GLY A 85 22.26 20.99 15.24
N GLY A 86 21.09 21.51 15.63
CA GLY A 86 19.80 20.93 15.24
C GLY A 86 19.43 21.21 13.78
N THR A 87 18.69 20.30 13.16
CA THR A 87 18.16 20.47 11.80
C THR A 87 16.93 21.40 11.80
N VAL A 88 16.72 22.21 10.76
CA VAL A 88 15.59 23.16 10.70
C VAL A 88 14.32 22.52 10.11
N PHE A 89 14.41 22.00 8.89
CA PHE A 89 13.29 21.38 8.16
C PHE A 89 13.62 19.93 7.81
N GLY A 90 14.01 19.15 8.82
CA GLY A 90 14.22 17.71 8.64
C GLY A 90 12.91 16.94 8.71
N PRO A 91 12.91 15.64 8.36
CA PRO A 91 11.72 14.80 8.51
C PRO A 91 11.30 14.70 9.98
N HIS A 92 10.00 14.68 10.18
CA HIS A 92 9.34 14.36 11.43
C HIS A 92 8.37 13.18 11.22
N PRO A 93 8.15 12.34 12.26
CA PRO A 93 7.20 11.26 12.17
C PRO A 93 5.81 11.80 11.87
N ARG A 94 5.15 11.21 10.88
CA ARG A 94 3.81 11.59 10.46
C ARG A 94 3.07 10.40 9.91
N ASP A 95 1.75 10.41 10.09
CA ASP A 95 0.91 9.49 9.34
C ASP A 95 0.91 9.87 7.84
N TYR A 96 0.94 8.85 7.01
CA TYR A 96 0.76 8.95 5.55
C TYR A 96 -0.61 8.44 5.14
N SER A 97 -1.38 7.88 6.07
CA SER A 97 -2.63 7.21 5.78
C SER A 97 -3.73 8.19 5.38
N TYR A 98 -4.53 7.78 4.39
CA TYR A 98 -5.79 8.42 4.06
C TYR A 98 -6.77 7.36 3.56
N LYS A 99 -8.06 7.72 3.51
CA LYS A 99 -9.16 6.84 3.15
C LYS A 99 -9.91 7.40 1.95
N LEU A 100 -10.24 6.54 0.99
CA LEU A 100 -11.12 6.86 -0.12
C LEU A 100 -12.57 6.46 0.20
N PRO A 101 -13.58 7.03 -0.48
CA PRO A 101 -14.97 6.62 -0.33
C PRO A 101 -15.16 5.12 -0.62
N LYS A 102 -16.05 4.45 0.14
CA LYS A 102 -16.32 3.01 -0.04
C LYS A 102 -16.80 2.66 -1.46
N LYS A 103 -17.52 3.57 -2.14
CA LYS A 103 -17.95 3.41 -3.53
C LYS A 103 -16.74 3.34 -4.48
N VAL A 104 -15.83 4.31 -4.41
CA VAL A 104 -14.57 4.32 -5.18
C VAL A 104 -13.77 3.02 -4.97
N MET A 105 -13.69 2.53 -3.73
CA MET A 105 -13.03 1.25 -3.42
C MET A 105 -13.72 0.05 -4.06
N LYS A 106 -15.06 -0.04 -4.01
CA LYS A 106 -15.83 -1.11 -4.66
C LYS A 106 -15.71 -1.06 -6.19
N ASP A 107 -15.85 0.13 -6.78
CA ASP A 107 -15.79 0.34 -8.23
C ASP A 107 -14.39 0.03 -8.77
N ALA A 108 -13.32 0.43 -8.07
CA ALA A 108 -11.96 0.07 -8.42
C ALA A 108 -11.70 -1.44 -8.30
N LEU A 109 -12.28 -2.11 -7.30
CA LEU A 109 -12.13 -3.56 -7.15
C LEU A 109 -12.93 -4.32 -8.23
N ARG A 110 -14.13 -3.86 -8.58
CA ARG A 110 -14.93 -4.36 -9.71
C ARG A 110 -14.15 -4.27 -11.03
N ASN A 111 -13.62 -3.08 -11.33
CA ASN A 111 -12.86 -2.85 -12.56
C ASN A 111 -11.52 -3.62 -12.57
N ALA A 112 -10.89 -3.86 -11.42
CA ALA A 112 -9.66 -4.64 -11.33
C ALA A 112 -9.91 -6.14 -11.54
N LEU A 113 -11.05 -6.66 -11.06
CA LEU A 113 -11.47 -8.04 -11.31
C LEU A 113 -11.75 -8.33 -12.79
N ALA A 114 -12.31 -7.34 -13.51
CA ALA A 114 -12.44 -7.40 -14.97
C ALA A 114 -11.08 -7.45 -15.69
N LEU A 115 -9.97 -7.13 -15.00
CA LEU A 115 -8.64 -6.95 -15.58
C LEU A 115 -7.64 -8.10 -15.32
N ARG A 116 -8.08 -9.19 -14.67
CA ARG A 116 -7.51 -10.58 -14.63
C ARG A 116 -7.50 -11.16 -13.20
N LEU A 117 -8.40 -12.14 -12.96
CA LEU A 117 -8.24 -13.34 -12.11
C LEU A 117 -7.87 -13.13 -10.60
N VAL A 118 -8.28 -14.04 -9.68
CA VAL A 118 -8.04 -13.98 -8.19
C VAL A 118 -7.77 -15.41 -7.65
N ILE A 119 -7.74 -15.69 -6.33
CA ILE A 119 -7.67 -17.06 -5.72
C ILE A 119 -8.71 -17.19 -4.58
N GLU A 120 -9.25 -18.40 -4.34
CA GLU A 120 -9.55 -18.85 -2.96
C GLU A 120 -8.94 -20.21 -2.67
N GLY A 121 -8.65 -20.39 -1.39
CA GLY A 121 -8.98 -21.60 -0.66
C GLY A 121 -8.25 -21.55 0.66
N GLU A 122 -8.94 -21.68 1.80
CA GLU A 122 -8.26 -21.78 3.09
C GLU A 122 -7.63 -23.17 3.23
N ASN A 123 -6.55 -23.37 2.48
CA ASN A 123 -5.74 -24.55 2.50
C ASN A 123 -4.39 -24.13 3.09
N ARG A 124 -4.25 -24.31 4.41
CA ARG A 124 -3.01 -23.98 5.13
C ARG A 124 -1.78 -24.66 4.52
N ASN A 125 -1.94 -25.83 3.92
CA ASN A 125 -0.85 -26.53 3.22
C ASN A 125 -0.45 -25.80 1.93
N LEU A 126 -1.40 -25.16 1.23
CA LEU A 126 -1.11 -24.30 0.07
C LEU A 126 -0.41 -23.01 0.51
N GLU A 127 -0.88 -22.32 1.56
CA GLU A 127 -0.19 -21.15 2.12
C GLU A 127 1.27 -21.50 2.51
N LEU A 128 1.48 -22.65 3.17
CA LEU A 128 2.81 -23.14 3.57
C LEU A 128 3.70 -23.56 2.39
N ALA A 129 3.13 -24.15 1.34
CA ALA A 129 3.86 -24.54 0.13
C ALA A 129 4.28 -23.33 -0.71
N VAL A 130 3.40 -22.34 -0.85
CA VAL A 130 3.60 -21.22 -1.78
C VAL A 130 4.42 -20.08 -1.16
N ARG A 131 4.43 -19.88 0.17
CA ARG A 131 5.11 -18.74 0.85
C ARG A 131 6.59 -18.54 0.51
N ASN A 132 7.28 -19.56 -0.02
CA ASN A 132 8.70 -19.51 -0.37
C ASN A 132 8.95 -19.23 -1.87
N LEU A 133 7.90 -19.17 -2.69
CA LEU A 133 7.97 -18.85 -4.10
C LEU A 133 7.78 -17.34 -4.28
N LYS A 134 8.76 -16.68 -4.88
CA LYS A 134 8.76 -15.21 -5.04
C LYS A 134 7.62 -14.71 -5.92
N ASP A 135 7.29 -15.45 -6.97
CA ASP A 135 6.42 -15.00 -8.05
C ASP A 135 4.94 -15.32 -7.80
N PHE A 136 4.63 -16.01 -6.69
CA PHE A 136 3.28 -16.42 -6.32
C PHE A 136 2.88 -15.83 -4.96
N GLN A 137 1.73 -15.17 -4.91
CA GLN A 137 1.13 -14.72 -3.65
C GLN A 137 -0.25 -15.36 -3.46
N VAL A 138 -0.43 -16.07 -2.34
CA VAL A 138 -1.76 -16.50 -1.89
C VAL A 138 -2.39 -15.37 -1.09
N GLN A 139 -3.61 -14.98 -1.45
CA GLN A 139 -4.45 -14.10 -0.65
C GLN A 139 -5.78 -14.77 -0.30
N ARG A 140 -6.37 -14.32 0.82
CA ARG A 140 -7.71 -14.69 1.25
C ARG A 140 -8.71 -13.69 0.66
N THR A 141 -9.97 -14.10 0.47
CA THR A 141 -11.04 -13.25 -0.06
C THR A 141 -11.15 -11.89 0.62
N GLY A 142 -11.20 -11.87 1.96
CA GLY A 142 -11.27 -10.61 2.72
C GLY A 142 -9.98 -9.77 2.71
N GLY A 143 -8.86 -10.30 2.21
CA GLY A 143 -7.57 -9.60 2.10
C GLY A 143 -7.30 -9.03 0.71
N LEU A 144 -8.20 -9.26 -0.26
CA LEU A 144 -8.01 -8.93 -1.67
C LEU A 144 -7.88 -7.41 -1.91
N ASN A 145 -6.80 -6.99 -2.56
CA ASN A 145 -6.52 -5.58 -2.86
C ASN A 145 -6.32 -5.32 -4.36
N VAL A 146 -6.81 -4.16 -4.82
CA VAL A 146 -6.56 -3.63 -6.18
C VAL A 146 -5.08 -3.59 -6.54
N TYR A 147 -4.20 -3.11 -5.64
CA TYR A 147 -2.74 -3.12 -5.89
C TYR A 147 -2.20 -4.52 -6.15
N ASP A 148 -2.63 -5.52 -5.37
CA ASP A 148 -2.08 -6.86 -5.50
C ASP A 148 -2.60 -7.53 -6.79
N ILE A 149 -3.89 -7.37 -7.15
CA ILE A 149 -4.45 -7.81 -8.45
C ILE A 149 -3.65 -7.23 -9.62
N LEU A 150 -3.40 -5.92 -9.63
CA LEU A 150 -2.69 -5.24 -10.72
C LEU A 150 -1.16 -5.49 -10.76
N ASN A 151 -0.60 -6.13 -9.72
CA ASN A 151 0.84 -6.41 -9.62
C ASN A 151 1.21 -7.80 -10.16
N TYR A 152 0.24 -8.69 -10.39
CA TYR A 152 0.46 -10.03 -10.94
C TYR A 152 -0.14 -10.14 -12.35
N GLU A 153 0.54 -10.86 -13.25
CA GLU A 153 0.09 -11.02 -14.64
C GLU A 153 -1.08 -12.01 -14.77
N SER A 154 -1.09 -13.04 -13.92
CA SER A 154 -2.10 -14.09 -13.84
C SER A 154 -2.38 -14.46 -12.38
N LEU A 155 -3.52 -15.11 -12.12
CA LEU A 155 -3.93 -15.63 -10.81
C LEU A 155 -4.80 -16.89 -11.05
N VAL A 156 -5.45 -17.54 -10.06
CA VAL A 156 -6.23 -18.79 -10.29
C VAL A 156 -7.44 -18.95 -9.33
N MET A 157 -8.66 -18.59 -9.76
CA MET A 157 -9.83 -18.67 -8.86
C MET A 157 -10.31 -20.11 -8.69
N THR A 158 -10.58 -20.49 -7.44
CA THR A 158 -11.50 -21.61 -7.18
C THR A 158 -12.93 -21.11 -7.28
N ARG A 159 -13.88 -22.01 -7.55
CA ARG A 159 -15.30 -21.66 -7.72
C ARG A 159 -15.90 -20.93 -6.52
N SER A 160 -15.56 -21.35 -5.28
CA SER A 160 -16.02 -20.66 -4.07
C SER A 160 -15.46 -19.24 -3.92
N ALA A 161 -14.28 -18.97 -4.50
CA ALA A 161 -13.71 -17.63 -4.53
C ALA A 161 -14.65 -16.68 -5.25
N LEU A 162 -15.08 -17.11 -6.43
CA LEU A 162 -15.83 -16.29 -7.36
C LEU A 162 -17.16 -15.87 -6.73
N GLU A 163 -17.90 -16.84 -6.19
CA GLU A 163 -19.18 -16.63 -5.52
C GLU A 163 -19.08 -15.61 -4.35
N LYS A 164 -18.01 -15.69 -3.53
CA LYS A 164 -17.79 -14.74 -2.42
C LYS A 164 -17.29 -13.37 -2.87
N VAL A 165 -16.45 -13.30 -3.90
CA VAL A 165 -15.95 -12.04 -4.44
C VAL A 165 -17.06 -11.27 -5.14
N GLU A 166 -17.93 -11.96 -5.88
CA GLU A 166 -19.16 -11.35 -6.44
C GLU A 166 -20.04 -10.75 -5.34
N ALA A 167 -20.28 -11.48 -4.25
CA ALA A 167 -21.05 -11.00 -3.10
C ALA A 167 -20.42 -9.82 -2.34
N MET A 168 -19.10 -9.61 -2.44
CA MET A 168 -18.40 -8.46 -1.86
C MET A 168 -18.49 -7.20 -2.74
N VAL A 169 -18.65 -7.39 -4.05
CA VAL A 169 -18.65 -6.33 -5.08
C VAL A 169 -20.05 -5.78 -5.39
N GLN A 170 -21.10 -6.57 -5.14
CA GLN A 170 -22.48 -6.06 -4.94
C GLN A 170 -22.51 -5.17 -3.69
#